data_AF-A0AAU2X0V4-F1
#
_entry.id   AF-A0AAU2X0V4-F1
#
_cell.length_a   1.000
_cell.length_b   1.000
_cell.length_c   1.000
_cell.angle_alpha   90.00
_cell.angle_beta   90.00
_cell.angle_gamma   90.00
#
_symmetry.space_group_name_H-M   'P 1'
#
loop_
_entity.id
_entity.type
_entity.pdbx_description
1 polymer ?
#
loop_
_entity_poly.entity_id
_entity_poly.type
_entity_poly.pdbx_seq_one_letter_code
_entity_poly.pdbx_strand_id
1 'polypeptide(L)'
;MSYVERLEVLLGAPPRTHASAEHWSVLERELGLVLPGDFKEFTDGYGPCSLAEYLDVLHPAGEIFNLGEFTREWIEFSQEAPNEDIPYAVGTAPGNVLPVSRTEHGDIIYFILTGPDPDAWSVGVAARNEDPQWIEFPMPFTEWLEKLLKGGAGMGFLPEDWPPDHLDYEPESAFSAE
;
A
#
# COMPACT_ATOMS: atom_id res chain seq x y z
N MET A 1 -13.02 -7.06 16.53
CA MET A 1 -11.88 -7.57 15.77
C MET A 1 -11.46 -6.48 14.82
N SER A 2 -10.22 -5.99 14.94
CA SER A 2 -9.63 -5.00 14.02
C SER A 2 -9.44 -5.60 12.63
N TYR A 3 -9.19 -4.77 11.62
CA TYR A 3 -8.87 -5.25 10.28
C TYR A 3 -7.53 -5.98 10.23
N VAL A 4 -6.54 -5.54 11.02
CA VAL A 4 -5.25 -6.24 11.19
C VAL A 4 -5.48 -7.67 11.68
N GLU A 5 -6.28 -7.86 12.74
CA GLU A 5 -6.61 -9.21 13.24
C GLU A 5 -7.32 -10.08 12.18
N ARG A 6 -8.14 -9.48 11.30
CA ARG A 6 -8.77 -10.20 10.19
C ARG A 6 -7.79 -10.61 9.10
N LEU A 7 -6.82 -9.76 8.81
CA LEU A 7 -5.73 -10.07 7.88
C LEU A 7 -4.84 -11.18 8.45
N GLU A 8 -4.53 -11.19 9.75
CA GLU A 8 -3.83 -12.31 10.41
C GLU A 8 -4.61 -13.63 10.33
N VAL A 9 -5.94 -13.60 10.41
CA VAL A 9 -6.76 -14.80 10.20
C VAL A 9 -6.70 -15.28 8.75
N LEU A 10 -6.60 -14.36 7.79
CA LEU A 10 -6.62 -14.66 6.36
C LEU A 10 -5.25 -15.14 5.83
N LEU A 11 -4.19 -14.44 6.20
CA LEU A 11 -2.82 -14.69 5.73
C LEU A 11 -2.03 -15.63 6.66
N GLY A 12 -2.53 -15.87 7.87
CA GLY A 12 -1.81 -16.59 8.92
C GLY A 12 -1.01 -15.68 9.84
N ALA A 13 -0.34 -16.28 10.83
CA ALA A 13 0.40 -15.51 11.82
C ALA A 13 1.60 -14.77 11.19
N PRO A 14 1.73 -13.45 11.41
CA PRO A 14 2.81 -12.67 10.81
C PRO A 14 4.19 -13.06 11.39
N PRO A 15 5.28 -12.94 10.61
CA PRO A 15 6.65 -13.23 11.08
C PRO A 15 7.14 -12.25 12.16
N ARG A 16 6.65 -11.00 12.16
CA ARG A 16 6.98 -9.91 13.11
C ARG A 16 8.48 -9.57 13.16
N THR A 17 9.12 -9.51 12.00
CA THR A 17 10.57 -9.28 11.87
C THR A 17 10.97 -7.81 11.79
N HIS A 18 10.05 -6.86 11.53
CA HIS A 18 10.39 -5.45 11.23
C HIS A 18 9.84 -4.39 12.18
N ALA A 19 9.27 -4.79 13.33
CA ALA A 19 8.63 -3.90 14.31
C ALA A 19 9.61 -2.95 15.04
N SER A 20 10.10 -1.91 14.35
CA SER A 20 10.93 -0.85 14.93
C SER A 20 10.31 0.52 14.66
N ALA A 21 9.89 1.17 15.75
CA ALA A 21 9.31 2.52 15.71
C ALA A 21 10.26 3.59 15.18
N GLU A 22 11.58 3.35 15.19
CA GLU A 22 12.57 4.30 14.70
C GLU A 22 12.46 4.50 13.18
N HIS A 23 12.26 3.42 12.42
CA HIS A 23 12.15 3.49 10.96
C HIS A 23 10.95 4.34 10.53
N TRP A 24 9.80 4.13 11.18
CA TRP A 24 8.61 4.96 10.97
C TRP A 24 8.85 6.42 11.36
N SER A 25 9.47 6.67 12.51
CA SER A 25 9.75 8.04 12.97
C SER A 25 10.66 8.81 12.01
N VAL A 26 11.61 8.13 11.36
CA VAL A 26 12.46 8.72 10.32
C VAL A 26 11.61 9.05 9.09
N LEU A 27 10.85 8.09 8.55
CA LEU A 27 10.02 8.29 7.37
C LEU A 27 8.97 9.40 7.58
N GLU A 28 8.25 9.38 8.68
CA GLU A 28 7.21 10.37 9.01
C GLU A 28 7.79 11.79 9.12
N ARG A 29 9.02 11.92 9.67
CA ARG A 29 9.73 13.20 9.71
C ARG A 29 10.15 13.68 8.32
N GLU A 30 10.56 12.79 7.43
CA GLU A 30 10.90 13.12 6.05
C GLU A 30 9.68 13.54 5.24
N LEU A 31 8.57 12.83 5.38
CA LEU A 31 7.31 13.14 4.70
C LEU A 31 6.59 14.36 5.30
N GLY A 32 6.87 14.69 6.56
CA GLY A 32 6.18 15.75 7.30
C GLY A 32 4.74 15.38 7.70
N LEU A 33 4.42 14.09 7.79
CA LEU A 33 3.11 13.56 8.14
C LEU A 33 3.23 12.30 8.98
N VAL A 34 2.17 11.95 9.71
CA VAL A 34 2.04 10.69 10.44
C VAL A 34 1.21 9.74 9.59
N LEU A 35 1.67 8.49 9.44
CA LEU A 35 0.95 7.45 8.70
C LEU A 35 -0.09 6.74 9.59
N PRO A 36 -1.13 6.13 9.01
CA PRO A 36 -2.17 5.43 9.75
C PRO A 36 -1.60 4.34 10.67
N GLY A 37 -2.14 4.23 11.87
CA GLY A 37 -1.66 3.30 12.89
C GLY A 37 -1.83 1.83 12.50
N ASP A 38 -2.97 1.50 11.90
CA ASP A 38 -3.29 0.14 11.44
C ASP A 38 -2.40 -0.31 10.27
N PHE A 39 -2.08 0.62 9.37
CA PHE A 39 -1.14 0.41 8.27
C PHE A 39 0.25 0.08 8.80
N LYS A 40 0.75 0.84 9.78
CA LYS A 40 2.05 0.58 10.41
C LYS A 40 2.05 -0.75 11.15
N GLU A 41 0.99 -1.05 11.92
CA GLU A 41 0.86 -2.32 12.64
C GLU A 41 0.87 -3.52 11.70
N PHE A 42 0.10 -3.46 10.61
CA PHE A 42 0.10 -4.50 9.58
C PHE A 42 1.48 -4.66 8.92
N THR A 43 2.05 -3.55 8.47
CA THR A 43 3.33 -3.51 7.74
C THR A 43 4.49 -3.98 8.61
N ASP A 44 4.53 -3.63 9.90
CA ASP A 44 5.51 -4.16 10.87
C ASP A 44 5.36 -5.67 11.10
N GLY A 45 4.11 -6.16 11.07
CA GLY A 45 3.79 -7.57 11.25
C GLY A 45 4.35 -8.43 10.11
N TYR A 46 3.98 -8.10 8.89
CA TYR A 46 4.34 -8.88 7.70
C TYR A 46 5.72 -8.51 7.13
N GLY A 47 6.22 -7.32 7.45
CA GLY A 47 7.45 -6.80 6.88
C GLY A 47 7.33 -6.50 5.38
N PRO A 48 8.46 -6.13 4.74
CA PRO A 48 8.54 -5.97 3.30
C PRO A 48 8.32 -7.33 2.61
N CYS A 49 7.26 -7.45 1.82
CA CYS A 49 6.90 -8.69 1.13
C CYS A 49 6.02 -8.43 -0.10
N SER A 50 5.89 -9.44 -0.96
CA SER A 50 4.80 -9.52 -1.93
C SER A 50 3.73 -10.47 -1.41
N LEU A 51 2.46 -10.05 -1.50
CA LEU A 51 1.30 -10.83 -1.11
C LEU A 51 0.57 -11.33 -2.35
N ALA A 52 0.32 -12.64 -2.37
CA ALA A 52 -0.39 -13.35 -3.43
C ALA A 52 0.19 -13.05 -4.83
N GLU A 53 1.52 -12.87 -4.91
CA GLU A 53 2.26 -12.47 -6.11
C GLU A 53 1.69 -11.21 -6.80
N TYR A 54 0.91 -10.40 -6.07
CA TYR A 54 0.10 -9.33 -6.67
C TYR A 54 0.33 -7.98 -6.03
N LEU A 55 0.38 -7.87 -4.70
CA LEU A 55 0.52 -6.60 -3.99
C LEU A 55 1.81 -6.54 -3.18
N ASP A 56 2.62 -5.51 -3.41
CA ASP A 56 3.84 -5.26 -2.64
C ASP A 56 3.51 -4.52 -1.33
N VAL A 57 3.79 -5.14 -0.19
CA VAL A 57 3.82 -4.48 1.12
C VAL A 57 5.18 -3.82 1.27
N LEU A 58 5.21 -2.49 1.22
CA LEU A 58 6.44 -1.72 1.33
C LEU A 58 6.68 -1.31 2.79
N HIS A 59 7.92 -1.46 3.25
CA HIS A 59 8.31 -1.14 4.63
C HIS A 59 9.42 -0.07 4.63
N PRO A 60 9.46 0.88 5.60
CA PRO A 60 10.54 1.88 5.66
C PRO A 60 11.95 1.31 5.88
N ALA A 61 12.01 0.06 6.33
CA ALA A 61 13.23 -0.72 6.54
C ALA A 61 13.49 -1.78 5.46
N GLY A 62 12.69 -1.78 4.38
CA GLY A 62 12.90 -2.69 3.26
C GLY A 62 14.15 -2.32 2.48
N GLU A 63 14.84 -3.31 1.93
CA GLU A 63 15.97 -3.10 1.01
C GLU A 63 15.51 -3.05 -0.45
N ILE A 64 14.54 -3.89 -0.83
CA ILE A 64 13.93 -3.94 -2.17
C ILE A 64 12.54 -3.29 -2.13
N PHE A 65 11.74 -3.65 -1.13
CA PHE A 65 10.40 -3.10 -0.93
C PHE A 65 10.45 -1.91 0.03
N ASN A 66 11.30 -0.92 -0.29
CA ASN A 66 11.50 0.27 0.52
C ASN A 66 10.38 1.31 0.31
N LEU A 67 9.56 1.53 1.34
CA LEU A 67 8.46 2.49 1.28
C LEU A 67 8.94 3.93 1.07
N GLY A 68 10.00 4.35 1.77
CA GLY A 68 10.47 5.73 1.72
C GLY A 68 11.06 6.11 0.36
N GLU A 69 11.85 5.21 -0.22
CA GLU A 69 12.39 5.36 -1.57
C GLU A 69 11.28 5.37 -2.61
N PHE A 70 10.40 4.37 -2.58
CA PHE A 70 9.25 4.29 -3.49
C PHE A 70 8.40 5.57 -3.44
N THR A 71 7.99 6.01 -2.25
CA THR A 71 7.13 7.20 -2.11
C THR A 71 7.82 8.44 -2.67
N ARG A 72 9.11 8.64 -2.40
CA ARG A 72 9.87 9.80 -2.88
C ARG A 72 10.02 9.80 -4.39
N GLU A 73 10.50 8.70 -4.96
CA GLU A 73 10.70 8.56 -6.40
C GLU A 73 9.38 8.74 -7.15
N TRP A 74 8.28 8.20 -6.61
CA TRP A 74 6.98 8.32 -7.26
C TRP A 74 6.41 9.75 -7.20
N ILE A 75 6.64 10.48 -6.10
CA ILE A 75 6.29 11.90 -6.00
C ILE A 75 7.07 12.70 -7.04
N GLU A 76 8.38 12.48 -7.17
CA GLU A 76 9.24 13.16 -8.15
C GLU A 76 8.79 12.86 -9.59
N PHE A 77 8.59 11.57 -9.91
CA PHE A 77 8.08 11.13 -11.21
C PHE A 77 6.73 11.80 -11.55
N SER A 78 5.80 11.85 -10.59
CA SER A 78 4.48 12.44 -10.79
C SER A 78 4.51 13.95 -11.01
N GLN A 79 5.57 14.64 -10.57
CA GLN A 79 5.77 16.07 -10.86
C GLN A 79 6.27 16.30 -12.28
N GLU A 80 7.11 15.39 -12.81
CA GLU A 80 7.64 15.46 -14.18
C GLU A 80 6.64 14.96 -15.23
N ALA A 81 5.87 13.93 -14.89
CA ALA A 81 4.90 13.26 -15.75
C ALA A 81 3.56 13.05 -15.00
N PRO A 82 2.79 14.13 -14.79
CA PRO A 82 1.52 14.03 -14.07
C PRO A 82 0.54 13.12 -14.80
N ASN A 83 -0.12 12.24 -14.04
CA ASN A 83 -1.20 11.42 -14.54
C ASN A 83 -2.52 12.21 -14.48
N GLU A 84 -3.08 12.55 -15.65
CA GLU A 84 -4.30 13.34 -15.76
C GLU A 84 -5.56 12.62 -15.24
N ASP A 85 -5.52 11.30 -15.10
CA ASP A 85 -6.64 10.51 -14.57
C ASP A 85 -6.75 10.60 -13.04
N ILE A 86 -5.69 11.01 -12.35
CA ILE A 86 -5.69 11.20 -10.90
C ILE A 86 -6.19 12.61 -10.59
N PRO A 87 -7.35 12.79 -9.91
CA PRO A 87 -7.95 14.10 -9.68
C PRO A 87 -7.27 14.90 -8.55
N TYR A 88 -6.10 14.46 -8.07
CA TYR A 88 -5.35 15.04 -6.97
C TYR A 88 -3.89 15.26 -7.35
N ALA A 89 -3.25 16.23 -6.71
CA ALA A 89 -1.80 16.31 -6.76
C ALA A 89 -1.18 15.16 -5.97
N VAL A 90 -0.08 14.60 -6.47
CA VAL A 90 0.71 13.59 -5.75
C VAL A 90 1.69 14.30 -4.81
N GLY A 91 1.68 13.94 -3.52
CA GLY A 91 2.57 14.52 -2.51
C GLY A 91 2.04 14.42 -1.09
N THR A 92 2.60 15.23 -0.19
CA THR A 92 2.36 15.14 1.25
C THR A 92 1.43 16.23 1.82
N ALA A 93 0.99 17.17 0.98
CA ALA A 93 0.12 18.26 1.42
C ALA A 93 -1.32 17.78 1.68
N PRO A 94 -2.08 18.40 2.61
CA PRO A 94 -3.49 18.06 2.80
C PRO A 94 -4.30 18.17 1.51
N GLY A 95 -5.10 17.14 1.20
CA GLY A 95 -5.85 17.03 -0.06
C GLY A 95 -5.06 16.46 -1.24
N ASN A 96 -3.78 16.13 -1.06
CA ASN A 96 -3.02 15.34 -2.03
C ASN A 96 -3.26 13.83 -1.85
N VAL A 97 -2.67 13.05 -2.76
CA VAL A 97 -2.52 11.60 -2.64
C VAL A 97 -1.07 11.21 -2.42
N LEU A 98 -0.84 10.26 -1.51
CA LEU A 98 0.48 9.76 -1.13
C LEU A 98 0.66 8.31 -1.60
N PRO A 99 1.60 8.00 -2.51
CA PRO A 99 1.84 6.64 -2.98
C PRO A 99 2.46 5.80 -1.87
N VAL A 100 1.94 4.59 -1.63
CA VAL A 100 2.36 3.72 -0.52
C VAL A 100 2.54 2.24 -0.87
N SER A 101 2.04 1.80 -2.02
CA SER A 101 2.20 0.42 -2.48
C SER A 101 1.96 0.36 -3.99
N ARG A 102 2.28 -0.78 -4.59
CA ARG A 102 2.03 -1.07 -5.99
C ARG A 102 1.60 -2.52 -6.18
N THR A 103 0.99 -2.79 -7.33
CA THR A 103 0.74 -4.16 -7.78
C THR A 103 1.82 -4.63 -8.76
N GLU A 104 1.87 -5.93 -9.03
CA GLU A 104 2.73 -6.55 -10.04
C GLU A 104 2.47 -5.98 -11.46
N HIS A 105 1.21 -5.62 -11.75
CA HIS A 105 0.80 -4.96 -12.98
C HIS A 105 1.19 -3.48 -13.07
N GLY A 106 1.79 -2.92 -12.00
CA GLY A 106 2.21 -1.53 -11.94
C GLY A 106 1.08 -0.56 -11.59
N ASP A 107 -0.04 -1.03 -11.04
CA ASP A 107 -1.03 -0.16 -10.40
C ASP A 107 -0.41 0.47 -9.17
N ILE A 108 -0.76 1.71 -8.88
CA ILE A 108 -0.25 2.41 -7.70
C ILE A 108 -1.37 2.63 -6.71
N ILE A 109 -1.09 2.28 -5.46
CA ILE A 109 -1.98 2.44 -4.33
C ILE A 109 -1.55 3.68 -3.56
N TYR A 110 -2.52 4.53 -3.26
CA TYR A 110 -2.32 5.79 -2.57
C TYR A 110 -3.19 5.89 -1.32
N PHE A 111 -2.68 6.60 -0.31
CA PHE A 111 -3.55 7.26 0.67
C PHE A 111 -4.08 8.57 0.08
N ILE A 112 -5.38 8.79 0.21
CA ILE A 112 -6.01 10.09 -0.01
C ILE A 112 -5.98 10.84 1.32
N LEU A 113 -5.22 11.93 1.39
CA LEU A 113 -4.92 12.65 2.64
C LEU A 113 -6.11 13.51 3.10
N THR A 114 -7.23 12.83 3.42
CA THR A 114 -8.51 13.44 3.78
C THR A 114 -8.53 13.88 5.24
N GLY A 115 -8.46 15.19 5.46
CA GLY A 115 -8.58 15.75 6.81
C GLY A 115 -7.38 15.44 7.73
N PRO A 116 -7.48 15.82 9.01
CA PRO A 116 -6.35 15.81 9.93
C PRO A 116 -6.08 14.47 10.62
N ASP A 117 -6.98 13.50 10.51
CA ASP A 117 -6.88 12.19 11.17
C ASP A 117 -6.35 11.13 10.18
N PRO A 118 -5.10 10.65 10.32
CA PRO A 118 -4.54 9.66 9.40
C PRO A 118 -5.31 8.35 9.37
N ASP A 119 -5.87 7.92 10.50
CA ASP A 119 -6.61 6.65 10.60
C ASP A 119 -7.93 6.68 9.82
N ALA A 120 -8.37 7.87 9.38
CA ALA A 120 -9.56 8.08 8.56
C ALA A 120 -9.26 8.30 7.08
N TRP A 121 -7.99 8.24 6.65
CA TRP A 121 -7.64 8.39 5.24
C TRP A 121 -8.20 7.25 4.38
N SER A 122 -8.65 7.61 3.18
CA SER A 122 -9.19 6.67 2.20
C SER A 122 -8.08 6.11 1.31
N VAL A 123 -8.36 5.03 0.59
CA VAL A 123 -7.46 4.49 -0.42
C VAL A 123 -7.87 4.96 -1.82
N GLY A 124 -6.89 5.35 -2.63
CA GLY A 124 -7.06 5.57 -4.07
C GLY A 124 -6.18 4.60 -4.85
N VAL A 125 -6.67 4.09 -5.98
CA VAL A 125 -5.92 3.20 -6.87
C VAL A 125 -5.89 3.82 -8.26
N ALA A 126 -4.69 3.99 -8.81
CA ALA A 126 -4.50 4.30 -10.22
C ALA A 126 -4.21 2.99 -10.97
N ALA A 127 -5.26 2.39 -11.54
CA ALA A 127 -5.17 1.12 -12.24
C ALA A 127 -4.65 1.31 -13.68
N ARG A 128 -3.61 0.56 -14.06
CA ARG A 128 -3.02 0.57 -15.40
C ARG A 128 -3.61 -0.55 -16.25
N ASN A 129 -4.89 -0.39 -16.59
CA ASN A 129 -5.62 -1.30 -17.48
C ASN A 129 -5.61 -0.75 -18.92
N GLU A 130 -6.29 -1.43 -19.86
CA GLU A 130 -6.49 -0.91 -21.23
C GLU A 130 -7.20 0.47 -21.25
N ASP A 131 -7.96 0.78 -20.21
CA ASP A 131 -8.54 2.08 -19.89
C ASP A 131 -8.05 2.47 -18.47
N PRO A 132 -7.03 3.32 -18.33
CA PRO A 132 -6.55 3.75 -17.03
C PRO A 132 -7.66 4.38 -16.21
N GLN A 133 -7.84 3.93 -14.97
CA GLN A 133 -8.91 4.41 -14.11
C GLN A 133 -8.41 4.74 -12.72
N TRP A 134 -8.82 5.92 -12.24
CA TRP A 134 -8.74 6.28 -10.83
C TRP A 134 -9.96 5.74 -10.09
N ILE A 135 -9.73 4.98 -9.04
CA ILE A 135 -10.79 4.35 -8.23
C ILE A 135 -10.56 4.71 -6.76
N GLU A 136 -11.58 5.27 -6.13
CA GLU A 136 -11.56 5.63 -4.71
C GLU A 136 -12.31 4.61 -3.86
N PHE A 137 -11.66 4.22 -2.77
CA PHE A 137 -12.20 3.32 -1.76
C PHE A 137 -12.30 4.11 -0.45
N PRO A 138 -13.51 4.54 -0.03
CA PRO A 138 -13.73 5.35 1.17
C PRO A 138 -13.63 4.49 2.44
N MET A 139 -12.46 3.89 2.65
CA MET A 139 -12.14 3.00 3.76
C MET A 139 -10.63 3.01 4.04
N PRO A 140 -10.20 2.67 5.27
CA PRO A 140 -8.79 2.53 5.62
C PRO A 140 -8.09 1.45 4.80
N PHE A 141 -6.75 1.54 4.71
CA PHE A 141 -5.94 0.60 3.92
C PHE A 141 -6.11 -0.85 4.34
N THR A 142 -6.15 -1.15 5.63
CA THR A 142 -6.28 -2.54 6.10
C THR A 142 -7.66 -3.12 5.79
N GLU A 143 -8.72 -2.30 5.79
CA GLU A 143 -10.05 -2.71 5.29
C GLU A 143 -10.02 -2.99 3.79
N TRP A 144 -9.42 -2.07 3.02
CA TRP A 144 -9.30 -2.22 1.58
C TRP A 144 -8.51 -3.48 1.22
N LEU A 145 -7.38 -3.73 1.90
CA LEU A 145 -6.54 -4.90 1.68
C LEU A 145 -7.28 -6.20 1.99
N GLU A 146 -8.04 -6.27 3.07
CA GLU A 146 -8.82 -7.47 3.39
C GLU A 146 -9.85 -7.76 2.29
N LYS A 147 -10.52 -6.72 1.78
CA LYS A 147 -11.45 -6.88 0.66
C LYS A 147 -10.71 -7.28 -0.61
N LEU A 148 -9.51 -6.75 -0.84
CA LEU A 148 -8.67 -7.06 -1.99
C LEU A 148 -8.40 -8.55 -2.00
N LEU A 149 -7.82 -9.08 -0.93
CA LEU A 149 -7.47 -10.50 -0.79
C LEU A 149 -8.68 -11.46 -0.84
N LYS A 150 -9.90 -10.95 -0.66
CA LYS A 150 -11.15 -11.73 -0.76
C LYS A 150 -11.85 -11.62 -2.11
N GLY A 151 -11.32 -10.82 -3.05
CA GLY A 151 -12.00 -10.51 -4.32
C GLY A 151 -13.27 -9.70 -4.11
N GLY A 152 -13.21 -8.67 -3.25
CA GLY A 152 -14.34 -7.83 -2.93
C GLY A 152 -14.95 -7.10 -4.14
N ALA A 153 -16.26 -6.87 -4.10
CA ALA A 153 -16.94 -6.10 -5.13
C ALA A 153 -16.37 -4.67 -5.26
N GLY A 154 -16.32 -4.14 -6.47
CA GLY A 154 -15.77 -2.81 -6.77
C GLY A 154 -14.27 -2.79 -7.12
N MET A 155 -13.63 -3.96 -7.13
CA MET A 155 -12.23 -4.13 -7.52
C MET A 155 -12.13 -4.66 -8.96
N GLY A 156 -12.73 -3.94 -9.90
CA GLY A 156 -12.80 -4.34 -11.31
C GLY A 156 -11.46 -4.33 -12.06
N PHE A 157 -10.37 -3.98 -11.38
CA PHE A 157 -8.99 -4.03 -11.85
C PHE A 157 -8.26 -5.31 -11.43
N LEU A 158 -8.89 -6.17 -10.63
CA LEU A 158 -8.33 -7.46 -10.26
C LEU A 158 -8.29 -8.41 -11.47
N PRO A 159 -7.35 -9.38 -11.49
CA PRO A 159 -7.35 -10.48 -12.45
C PRO A 159 -8.68 -11.25 -12.48
N GLU A 160 -9.03 -11.85 -13.63
CA GLU A 160 -10.26 -12.63 -13.78
C GLU A 160 -10.34 -13.84 -12.83
N ASP A 161 -9.19 -14.40 -12.48
CA ASP A 161 -8.99 -15.57 -11.61
C ASP A 161 -8.78 -15.20 -10.13
N TRP A 162 -9.07 -13.94 -9.75
CA TRP A 162 -8.95 -13.48 -8.38
C TRP A 162 -10.24 -13.71 -7.55
N PRO A 163 -10.15 -14.09 -6.25
CA PRO A 163 -8.93 -14.32 -5.47
C PRO A 163 -8.26 -15.66 -5.80
N PRO A 164 -6.93 -15.75 -5.67
CA PRO A 164 -6.22 -16.99 -5.93
C PRO A 164 -6.60 -18.07 -4.91
N ASP A 165 -6.41 -19.33 -5.30
CA ASP A 165 -6.64 -20.49 -4.42
C ASP A 165 -5.75 -20.45 -3.16
N HIS A 166 -4.57 -19.82 -3.26
CA HIS A 166 -3.65 -19.60 -2.15
C HIS A 166 -3.19 -18.14 -2.10
N LEU A 167 -3.11 -17.59 -0.89
CA LEU A 167 -2.54 -16.27 -0.65
C LEU A 167 -1.08 -16.48 -0.24
N ASP A 168 -0.21 -16.62 -1.24
CA ASP A 168 1.23 -16.74 -1.02
C ASP A 168 1.79 -15.51 -0.30
N TYR A 169 2.78 -15.75 0.56
CA TYR A 169 3.54 -14.71 1.24
C TYR A 169 5.01 -14.87 0.87
N GLU A 170 5.56 -13.86 0.20
CA GLU A 170 6.95 -13.87 -0.25
C GLU A 170 7.72 -12.69 0.37
N PRO A 171 8.58 -12.94 1.38
CA PRO A 171 9.39 -11.87 1.96
C PRO A 171 10.37 -11.32 0.92
N GLU A 172 10.76 -10.04 1.04
CA GLU A 172 11.67 -9.41 0.07
C GLU A 172 12.99 -10.17 -0.13
N SER A 173 13.44 -10.94 0.87
CA SER A 173 14.62 -11.80 0.77
C SER A 173 14.52 -12.88 -0.31
N ALA A 174 13.30 -13.23 -0.74
CA ALA A 174 13.07 -14.14 -1.88
C ALA A 174 13.45 -13.50 -3.23
N PHE A 175 13.52 -12.17 -3.28
CA PHE A 175 13.83 -11.39 -4.48
C PHE A 175 15.32 -10.98 -4.55
N SER A 176 16.14 -11.38 -3.56
CA SER A 176 17.58 -11.07 -3.50
C SER A 176 18.49 -12.21 -3.99
N ALA A 177 19.37 -11.83 -4.94
CA ALA A 177 20.60 -12.42 -5.46
C ALA A 177 20.50 -13.54 -6.53
N GLU A 178 20.51 -13.10 -7.80
CA GLU A 178 21.53 -13.54 -8.77
C GLU A 178 22.78 -12.63 -8.70
#